data_AF-A0A3N5GJV3-F1
#
_entry.id   AF-A0A3N5GJV3-F1
#
_cell.length_a   1.000
_cell.length_b   1.000
_cell.length_c   1.000
_cell.angle_alpha   90.00
_cell.angle_beta   90.00
_cell.angle_gamma   90.00
#
_symmetry.space_group_name_H-M   'P 1'
#
loop_
_entity.id
_entity.type
_entity.pdbx_description
1 polymer ?
#
loop_
_entity_poly.entity_id
_entity_poly.type
_entity_poly.pdbx_seq_one_letter_code
_entity_poly.pdbx_strand_id
1 'polypeptide(L)' 'MPWGLIRAGGLIVPMWRELAEMAYLWRVPHALSGNRLERAIGPMPVTPVETAVRDALVALGFARA' A
#
# COMPACT_ATOMS: atom_id res chain seq x y z
N MET A 1 4.75 -8.50 13.88
CA MET A 1 6.14 -8.59 13.40
C MET A 1 7.12 -8.42 14.57
N PRO A 2 8.25 -9.15 14.62
CA PRO A 2 9.23 -9.11 15.71
C PRO A 2 10.14 -7.87 15.62
N TRP A 3 9.56 -6.67 15.77
CA TRP A 3 10.23 -5.39 15.55
C TRP A 3 11.50 -5.18 16.39
N GLY A 4 11.58 -5.76 17.59
CA GLY A 4 12.78 -5.68 18.44
C GLY A 4 14.01 -6.35 17.81
N LEU A 5 13.84 -7.52 17.19
CA LEU A 5 14.93 -8.23 16.52
C LEU A 5 15.38 -7.48 15.26
N ILE A 6 14.42 -6.96 14.48
CA ILE A 6 14.71 -6.19 13.26
C ILE A 6 15.50 -4.91 13.61
N ARG A 7 15.09 -4.21 14.67
CA ARG A 7 15.80 -3.03 15.20
C ARG A 7 17.23 -3.36 15.61
N ALA A 8 17.45 -4.48 16.32
CA ALA A 8 18.78 -4.90 16.74
C ALA A 8 19.68 -5.26 15.55
N GLY A 9 19.16 -6.00 14.57
CA GLY A 9 19.94 -6.33 13.36
C GLY A 9 20.24 -5.12 12.47
N GLY A 10 19.45 -4.05 12.56
CA GLY A 10 19.69 -2.76 11.88
C GLY A 10 21.02 -2.07 12.26
N LEU A 11 21.68 -2.48 13.34
CA LEU A 11 23.02 -1.99 13.70
C LEU A 11 24.11 -2.50 12.75
N ILE A 12 23.89 -3.65 12.10
CA ILE A 12 24.87 -4.34 11.27
C ILE A 12 24.38 -4.45 9.82
N VAL A 13 23.07 -4.60 9.61
CA VAL A 13 22.43 -4.76 8.31
C VAL A 13 21.68 -3.47 7.94
N PRO A 14 22.19 -2.63 7.02
CA PRO A 14 21.59 -1.34 6.69
C PRO A 14 20.11 -1.44 6.28
N MET A 15 19.75 -2.44 5.48
CA MET A 15 18.36 -2.67 5.06
C MET A 15 17.39 -2.85 6.24
N TRP A 16 17.83 -3.49 7.32
CA TRP A 16 16.98 -3.73 8.50
C TRP A 16 16.74 -2.45 9.30
N ARG A 17 17.70 -1.52 9.29
CA ARG A 17 17.51 -0.18 9.88
C ARG A 17 16.40 0.56 9.16
N GLU A 18 16.46 0.63 7.83
CA GLU A 18 15.44 1.30 7.02
C GLU A 18 14.06 0.67 7.22
N LEU A 19 13.97 -0.66 7.26
CA LEU A 19 12.72 -1.37 7.55
C LEU A 19 12.17 -1.03 8.96
N ALA A 20 13.06 -0.94 9.96
CA ALA A 20 12.69 -0.61 11.32
C ALA A 20 12.23 0.86 11.49
N GLU A 21 12.67 1.76 10.63
CA GLU A 21 12.16 3.14 10.54
C GLU A 21 10.73 3.16 9.97
N MET A 22 10.46 2.37 8.94
CA MET A 22 9.12 2.23 8.36
C MET A 22 8.13 1.41 9.22
N ALA A 23 8.56 0.89 10.37
CA ALA A 23 7.74 0.10 11.29
C ALA A 23 6.43 0.77 11.72
N TYR A 24 6.37 2.11 11.65
CA TYR A 24 5.16 2.87 11.96
C TYR A 24 3.97 2.49 11.06
N LEU A 25 4.22 2.07 9.82
CA LEU A 25 3.19 1.65 8.87
C LEU A 25 2.37 0.44 9.37
N TRP A 26 2.95 -0.37 10.27
CA TRP A 26 2.31 -1.54 10.88
C TRP A 26 1.69 -1.28 12.25
N ARG A 27 1.76 -0.04 12.77
CA ARG A 27 1.22 0.30 14.11
C ARG A 27 -0.18 0.87 14.07
N VAL A 28 -0.54 1.53 12.97
CA VAL A 28 -1.84 2.19 12.80
C VAL A 28 -2.45 1.74 11.48
N PRO A 29 -3.76 1.47 11.41
CA PRO A 29 -4.44 1.28 10.14
C PRO A 29 -4.38 2.58 9.33
N HIS A 30 -3.70 2.55 8.19
CA HIS A 30 -3.62 3.69 7.28
C HIS A 30 -4.70 3.54 6.20
N ALA A 31 -5.46 4.61 5.97
CA ALA A 31 -6.43 4.67 4.87
C ALA A 31 -6.13 5.89 3.99
N LEU A 32 -6.23 5.70 2.68
CA LEU A 32 -6.11 6.81 1.74
C LEU A 32 -7.45 7.57 1.71
N SER A 33 -7.43 8.87 2.01
CA SER A 33 -8.62 9.72 1.87
C SER A 33 -8.62 10.39 0.49
N GLY A 34 -9.67 10.12 -0.30
CA GLY A 34 -9.88 10.73 -1.62
C GLY A 34 -10.29 12.20 -1.56
N ASN A 35 -10.69 12.72 -0.40
CA ASN A 35 -11.33 14.04 -0.26
C ASN A 35 -10.47 15.20 -0.80
N ARG A 36 -9.14 15.13 -0.61
CA ARG A 36 -8.24 16.17 -1.15
C ARG A 36 -8.19 16.13 -2.68
N LEU A 37 -8.18 14.95 -3.26
CA LEU A 37 -8.15 14.77 -4.71
C LEU A 37 -9.47 15.20 -5.33
N GLU A 38 -10.59 14.74 -4.76
CA GLU A 38 -11.93 15.11 -5.20
C GLU A 38 -12.17 16.62 -5.15
N ARG A 39 -11.66 17.32 -4.12
CA ARG A 39 -11.69 18.79 -4.09
C ARG A 39 -10.87 19.45 -5.21
N ALA A 40 -9.80 18.80 -5.67
CA ALA A 40 -8.92 19.36 -6.69
C ALA A 40 -9.45 19.10 -8.11
N ILE A 41 -10.07 17.95 -8.38
CA ILE A 41 -10.47 17.53 -9.73
C ILE A 41 -11.99 17.40 -9.93
N GLY A 42 -12.78 17.62 -8.88
CA GLY A 42 -14.21 17.33 -8.87
C GLY A 42 -14.53 15.87 -8.53
N PRO A 43 -15.81 15.46 -8.68
CA PRO A 43 -16.27 14.12 -8.32
C PRO A 43 -15.42 13.03 -8.98
N MET A 44 -14.88 12.14 -8.16
CA MET A 44 -14.04 11.06 -8.66
C MET A 44 -14.91 9.88 -9.14
N PRO A 45 -14.69 9.34 -10.34
CA PRO A 45 -15.37 8.13 -10.77
C PRO A 45 -14.97 6.95 -9.87
N VAL A 46 -15.96 6.29 -9.26
CA VAL A 46 -15.74 5.11 -8.42
C VAL A 46 -15.85 3.86 -9.29
N THR A 47 -14.79 3.06 -9.30
CA THR A 47 -14.81 1.74 -9.95
C THR A 47 -15.03 0.66 -8.88
N PRO A 48 -16.07 -0.19 -9.00
CA PRO A 48 -16.24 -1.33 -8.09
C PRO A 48 -15.00 -2.23 -8.08
N VAL A 49 -14.64 -2.75 -6.91
CA VAL A 49 -13.41 -3.55 -6.73
C VAL A 49 -13.39 -4.77 -7.65
N GLU A 50 -14.54 -5.44 -7.80
CA GLU A 50 -14.67 -6.64 -8.62
C GLU A 50 -14.39 -6.33 -10.10
N THR A 51 -14.86 -5.19 -10.58
CA THR A 51 -14.60 -4.68 -11.93
C THR A 51 -13.13 -4.31 -12.09
N ALA A 52 -12.57 -3.54 -11.16
CA ALA A 52 -11.16 -3.13 -11.22
C ALA A 52 -10.20 -4.33 -11.24
N VAL A 53 -10.47 -5.34 -10.41
CA VAL A 53 -9.65 -6.57 -10.35
C VAL A 53 -9.79 -7.38 -11.65
N ARG A 54 -11.01 -7.58 -12.15
CA ARG A 54 -11.23 -8.29 -13.43
C ARG A 54 -10.47 -7.60 -14.56
N ASP A 55 -10.64 -6.29 -14.71
CA ASP A 55 -10.05 -5.54 -15.82
C ASP A 55 -8.51 -5.54 -15.73
N ALA A 56 -7.95 -5.46 -14.51
CA ALA A 56 -6.51 -5.59 -14.30
C ALA A 56 -5.98 -6.97 -14.69
N LEU A 57 -6.69 -8.06 -14.33
CA LEU A 57 -6.30 -9.41 -14.71
C LEU A 57 -6.37 -9.63 -16.22
N VAL A 58 -7.38 -9.08 -16.89
CA VAL A 58 -7.49 -9.11 -18.36
C VAL A 58 -6.32 -8.36 -19.00
N ALA A 59 -6.02 -7.15 -18.53
CA ALA A 59 -4.92 -6.33 -19.06
C ALA A 59 -3.54 -6.98 -18.87
N LEU A 60 -3.35 -7.74 -17.79
CA LEU A 60 -2.13 -8.48 -17.50
C LEU A 60 -2.06 -9.85 -18.21
N GLY A 61 -3.14 -10.28 -18.89
CA GLY A 61 -3.19 -11.57 -19.59
C GLY A 61 -3.48 -12.77 -18.67
N PHE A 62 -3.95 -12.53 -17.44
CA PHE A 62 -4.32 -13.57 -16.48
C PHE A 62 -5.80 -13.95 -16.50
N ALA A 63 -6.63 -13.21 -17.24
CA ALA A 63 -8.05 -13.50 -17.44
C ALA A 63 -8.49 -13.21 -18.88
N ARG A 64 -9.63 -13.79 -19.28
CA ARG A 64 -10.27 -13.48 -20.56
C ARG A 64 -11.30 -12.37 -20.36
N ALA A 65 -11.39 -11.49 -21.35
CA ALA A 65 -12.40 -10.42 -21.43
C ALA A 65 -13.82 -10.99 -21.59
#